data_AF-A0AAV1EB94-F1
#
_entry.id   AF-A0AAV1EB94-F1
#
_cell.length_a   1.000
_cell.length_b   1.000
_cell.length_c   1.000
_cell.angle_alpha   90.00
_cell.angle_beta   90.00
_cell.angle_gamma   90.00
#
_symmetry.space_group_name_H-M   'P 1'
#
loop_
_entity.id
_entity.type
_entity.pdbx_description
1 polymer ?
#
loop_
_entity_poly.entity_id
_entity_poly.type
_entity_poly.pdbx_seq_one_letter_code
_entity_poly.pdbx_strand_id
1 'polypeptide(L)'
;MDESGDSQHQPAIDPRSGFCKSNSTFYSKRPGVALPHNPSLDLTTFISSRPHSVCQSVLSLGAIMTTTNPLNTGGEISKQLSESRPVLAFTVPELLPKLAQAISGDLVSPEEHDEEEERFGSGTIGSTVVVLSKFDMDEMLWAVEKYKATYLPLVPPILIGMINKADEIKAKYDVRSLRTVLCGGAPMSWDTVEGFAEKFPGVTIMQGYALTESNGAGSSTDTMEESRRYGTAGLLSPGIEAKVVDPESGKALGVNQTGELWIRGPTIMKGYLGNEEATASTLTSEGWLRTGDLCYIDDDGFLFIVDRLKELIKYKGYQVAPAELEALLLGHPDITDAAVIP
;
A
#
# COMPACT_ATOMS: atom_id res chain seq x y z
N MET A 1 -48.74 -17.03 14.82
CA MET A 1 -49.18 -16.51 13.51
C MET A 1 -49.05 -15.00 13.65
N ASP A 2 -47.93 -14.38 13.34
CA ASP A 2 -47.11 -14.50 12.14
C ASP A 2 -45.68 -14.05 12.51
N GLU A 3 -44.71 -14.96 12.45
CA GLU A 3 -43.28 -14.64 12.54
C GLU A 3 -42.72 -14.81 11.13
N SER A 4 -42.85 -13.78 10.29
CA SER A 4 -42.11 -13.68 9.05
C SER A 4 -40.65 -13.36 9.39
N GLY A 5 -39.89 -14.39 9.71
CA GLY A 5 -38.44 -14.32 9.77
C GLY A 5 -37.91 -13.95 8.39
N ASP A 6 -37.44 -12.71 8.27
CA ASP A 6 -36.71 -12.23 7.11
C ASP A 6 -35.33 -12.93 7.10
N SER A 7 -35.29 -14.15 6.57
CA SER A 7 -34.05 -14.87 6.32
C SER A 7 -33.32 -14.14 5.21
N GLN A 8 -32.47 -13.18 5.56
CA GLN A 8 -31.51 -12.57 4.64
C GLN A 8 -30.70 -13.70 4.01
N HIS A 9 -31.04 -14.03 2.75
CA HIS A 9 -30.30 -14.98 1.95
C HIS A 9 -28.88 -14.45 1.84
N GLN A 10 -27.91 -15.10 2.50
CA GLN A 10 -26.51 -14.77 2.28
C GLN A 10 -26.24 -14.91 0.77
N PRO A 11 -25.64 -13.90 0.13
CA PRO A 11 -25.34 -13.97 -1.29
C PRO A 11 -24.55 -15.24 -1.57
N ALA A 12 -24.93 -15.98 -2.62
CA ALA A 12 -24.19 -17.15 -3.04
C ALA A 12 -22.84 -16.68 -3.63
N ILE A 13 -21.80 -16.72 -2.80
CA ILE A 13 -20.42 -16.39 -3.16
C ILE A 13 -19.78 -17.64 -3.73
N ASP A 14 -19.19 -17.54 -4.92
CA ASP A 14 -18.35 -18.60 -5.48
C ASP A 14 -17.09 -18.74 -4.60
N PRO A 15 -16.87 -19.90 -3.95
CA PRO A 15 -15.72 -20.09 -3.06
C PRO A 15 -14.37 -20.04 -3.80
N ARG A 16 -14.37 -20.24 -5.11
CA ARG A 16 -13.15 -20.24 -5.92
C ARG A 16 -12.69 -18.83 -6.25
N SER A 17 -13.57 -18.01 -6.82
CA SER A 17 -13.26 -16.64 -7.25
C SER A 17 -13.54 -15.59 -6.18
N GLY A 18 -14.36 -15.90 -5.18
CA GLY A 18 -14.94 -14.92 -4.25
C GLY A 18 -16.06 -14.09 -4.90
N PHE A 19 -16.46 -14.36 -6.15
CA PHE A 19 -17.42 -13.56 -6.89
C PHE A 19 -18.87 -13.90 -6.52
N CYS A 20 -19.69 -12.88 -6.32
CA CYS A 20 -21.12 -13.00 -6.14
C CYS A 20 -21.88 -12.45 -7.35
N LYS A 21 -22.53 -13.35 -8.09
CA LYS A 21 -23.26 -12.98 -9.33
C LYS A 21 -24.47 -12.07 -9.11
N SER A 22 -25.09 -12.11 -7.93
CA SER A 22 -26.32 -11.33 -7.68
C SER A 22 -26.07 -9.83 -7.48
N ASN A 23 -24.86 -9.45 -7.07
CA ASN A 23 -24.49 -8.05 -6.84
C ASN A 23 -23.20 -7.62 -7.55
N SER A 24 -22.60 -8.53 -8.33
CA SER A 24 -21.34 -8.34 -9.06
C SER A 24 -20.17 -7.90 -8.16
N THR A 25 -20.15 -8.36 -6.90
CA THR A 25 -19.09 -8.06 -5.94
C THR A 25 -18.16 -9.26 -5.75
N PHE A 26 -16.87 -8.99 -5.70
CA PHE A 26 -15.83 -9.91 -5.25
C PHE A 26 -15.62 -9.73 -3.75
N TYR A 27 -15.71 -10.81 -2.98
CA TYR A 27 -15.46 -10.83 -1.56
C TYR A 27 -14.09 -11.45 -1.27
N SER A 28 -13.40 -10.92 -0.27
CA SER A 28 -12.14 -11.52 0.18
C SER A 28 -12.34 -12.99 0.55
N LYS A 29 -11.47 -13.84 0.00
CA LYS A 29 -11.36 -15.27 0.34
C LYS A 29 -10.61 -15.49 1.65
N ARG A 30 -10.02 -14.43 2.21
CA ARG A 30 -9.24 -14.51 3.44
C ARG A 30 -10.17 -14.52 4.64
N PRO A 31 -9.84 -15.28 5.71
CA PRO A 31 -10.64 -15.26 6.91
C PRO A 31 -10.73 -13.83 7.44
N GLY A 32 -11.95 -13.41 7.80
CA GLY A 32 -12.18 -12.10 8.38
C GLY A 32 -11.30 -11.90 9.60
N VAL A 33 -10.73 -10.71 9.75
CA VAL A 33 -10.05 -10.33 10.98
C VAL A 33 -11.13 -10.14 12.04
N ALA A 34 -11.14 -11.01 13.05
CA ALA A 34 -11.99 -10.81 14.22
C ALA A 34 -11.52 -9.56 14.95
N LEU A 35 -12.15 -8.42 14.67
CA LEU A 35 -11.99 -7.24 15.49
C LEU A 35 -12.51 -7.61 16.89
N PRO A 36 -11.74 -7.35 17.97
CA PRO A 36 -12.22 -7.57 19.32
C PRO A 36 -13.60 -6.91 19.48
N HIS A 37 -14.56 -7.60 20.09
CA HIS A 37 -15.93 -7.10 20.33
C HIS A 37 -15.99 -5.83 21.21
N ASN A 38 -14.84 -5.27 21.58
CA ASN A 38 -14.77 -4.13 22.48
C ASN A 38 -14.77 -2.83 21.66
N PRO A 39 -15.78 -1.95 21.81
CA PRO A 39 -15.77 -0.61 21.22
C PRO A 39 -14.62 0.26 21.75
N SER A 40 -13.96 -0.19 22.82
CA SER A 40 -12.67 0.28 23.29
C SER A 40 -11.66 -0.85 23.16
N LEU A 41 -11.07 -0.98 21.98
CA LEU A 41 -9.76 -1.59 21.88
C LEU A 41 -8.85 -0.67 22.70
N ASP A 42 -8.42 -1.15 23.87
CA ASP A 42 -7.51 -0.43 24.75
C ASP A 42 -6.08 -0.46 24.17
N LEU A 43 -5.99 -0.08 22.89
CA LEU A 43 -4.80 0.32 22.18
C LEU A 43 -4.09 1.34 23.04
N THR A 44 -4.83 2.28 23.66
CA THR A 44 -4.32 3.25 24.62
C THR A 44 -3.49 2.59 25.71
N THR A 45 -3.97 1.58 26.45
CA THR A 45 -3.18 0.92 27.51
C THR A 45 -2.08 0.01 26.98
N PHE A 46 -2.27 -0.69 25.85
CA PHE A 46 -1.20 -1.49 25.24
C PHE A 46 -0.05 -0.61 24.76
N ILE A 47 -0.38 0.47 24.05
CA ILE A 47 0.54 1.53 23.62
C ILE A 47 1.16 2.21 24.85
N SER A 48 0.38 2.48 25.89
CA SER A 48 0.83 3.16 27.10
C SER A 48 1.64 2.34 28.09
N SER A 49 1.82 1.06 27.78
CA SER A 49 2.69 0.17 28.54
C SER A 49 4.12 0.10 27.99
N ARG A 50 4.45 0.84 26.92
CA ARG A 50 5.77 0.80 26.25
C ARG A 50 6.41 2.19 26.18
N PRO A 51 7.75 2.30 26.13
CA PRO A 51 8.44 3.57 25.88
C PRO A 51 7.88 4.16 24.58
N HIS A 52 7.19 5.28 24.73
CA HIS A 52 6.31 5.82 23.73
C HIS A 52 7.08 6.61 22.69
N SER A 53 6.96 6.20 21.42
CA SER A 53 7.23 7.08 20.29
C SER A 53 6.13 8.15 20.19
N VAL A 54 6.45 9.39 19.81
CA VAL A 54 5.52 10.54 19.72
C VAL A 54 4.17 10.18 19.07
N CYS A 55 4.16 9.47 17.94
CA CYS A 55 2.95 9.09 17.21
C CYS A 55 1.97 8.27 18.06
N GLN A 56 2.49 7.36 18.87
CA GLN A 56 1.70 6.43 19.67
C GLN A 56 1.04 7.16 20.85
N SER A 57 1.73 8.15 21.43
CA SER A 57 1.15 9.07 22.43
C SER A 57 0.06 9.95 21.85
N VAL A 58 0.26 10.50 20.64
CA VAL A 58 -0.77 11.30 19.96
C VAL A 58 -2.03 10.48 19.71
N LEU A 59 -1.87 9.25 19.19
CA LEU A 59 -2.99 8.33 18.97
C LEU A 59 -3.69 7.93 20.27
N SER A 60 -2.96 7.67 21.35
CA SER A 60 -3.53 7.25 22.63
C SER A 60 -4.36 8.35 23.31
N LEU A 61 -4.02 9.62 23.05
CA LEU A 61 -4.78 10.80 23.48
C LEU A 61 -6.02 11.08 22.59
N GLY A 62 -6.19 10.35 21.49
CA GLY A 62 -7.23 10.61 20.49
C GLY A 62 -6.99 11.86 19.64
N ALA A 63 -5.76 12.38 19.64
CA ALA A 63 -5.37 13.50 18.78
C ALA A 63 -5.13 13.01 17.35
N ILE A 64 -5.33 13.91 16.38
CA ILE A 64 -5.12 13.64 14.95
C ILE A 64 -3.67 13.97 14.61
N MET A 65 -3.02 13.07 13.87
CA MET A 65 -1.66 13.25 13.38
C MET A 65 -1.67 13.43 11.86
N THR A 66 -0.83 14.32 11.37
CA THR A 66 -0.48 14.47 9.96
C THR A 66 1.03 14.38 9.82
N THR A 67 1.50 13.83 8.72
CA THR A 67 2.91 13.55 8.48
C THR A 67 3.38 14.32 7.26
N THR A 68 4.60 14.88 7.27
CA THR A 68 5.15 15.62 6.12
C THR A 68 6.50 15.04 5.73
N ASN A 69 6.75 14.93 4.43
CA ASN A 69 8.00 14.38 3.93
C ASN A 69 9.14 15.40 4.16
N PRO A 70 10.25 15.03 4.83
CA PRO A 70 11.43 15.88 5.00
C PRO A 70 12.01 16.48 3.70
N LEU A 71 11.78 15.79 2.57
CA LEU A 71 12.23 16.19 1.25
C LEU A 71 11.33 17.23 0.59
N ASN A 72 10.13 17.47 1.11
CA ASN A 72 9.22 18.50 0.60
C ASN A 72 9.90 19.88 0.59
N THR A 73 9.51 20.67 -0.40
CA THR A 73 9.85 22.09 -0.49
C THR A 73 9.07 22.90 0.55
N GLY A 74 9.56 24.10 0.88
CA GLY A 74 8.87 24.99 1.82
C GLY A 74 7.43 25.31 1.40
N GLY A 75 7.18 25.45 0.09
CA GLY A 75 5.83 25.69 -0.43
C GLY A 75 4.88 24.50 -0.27
N GLU A 76 5.36 23.28 -0.48
CA GLU A 76 4.57 22.06 -0.24
C GLU A 76 4.24 21.90 1.25
N ILE A 77 5.21 22.17 2.13
CA ILE A 77 5.00 22.16 3.59
C ILE A 77 4.00 23.24 3.99
N SER A 78 4.13 24.49 3.50
CA SER A 78 3.16 25.56 3.77
C SER A 78 1.75 25.19 3.35
N LYS A 79 1.60 24.60 2.17
CA LYS A 79 0.29 24.14 1.68
C LYS A 79 -0.29 23.10 2.63
N GLN A 80 0.49 22.08 3.01
CA GLN A 80 0.03 21.04 3.92
C GLN A 80 -0.35 21.58 5.30
N LEU A 81 0.41 22.54 5.84
CA LEU A 81 0.09 23.20 7.11
C LEU A 81 -1.21 24.01 7.03
N SER A 82 -1.48 24.66 5.90
CA SER A 82 -2.72 25.43 5.70
C SER A 82 -3.97 24.54 5.65
N GLU A 83 -3.82 23.31 5.14
CA GLU A 83 -4.88 22.32 5.00
C GLU A 83 -5.12 21.57 6.33
N SER A 84 -4.05 21.10 6.97
CA SER A 84 -4.12 20.27 8.18
C SER A 84 -4.21 21.06 9.49
N ARG A 85 -3.81 22.34 9.49
CA ARG A 85 -3.87 23.29 10.62
C ARG A 85 -3.40 22.68 11.95
N PRO A 86 -2.16 22.15 12.02
CA PRO A 86 -1.67 21.52 13.23
C PRO A 86 -1.47 22.57 14.34
N VAL A 87 -1.75 22.16 15.58
CA VAL A 87 -1.51 22.99 16.78
C VAL A 87 -0.08 22.82 17.30
N LEU A 88 0.55 21.69 16.98
CA LEU A 88 1.92 21.34 17.38
C LEU A 88 2.62 20.65 16.21
N ALA A 89 3.89 20.98 15.98
CA ALA A 89 4.73 20.35 14.98
C ALA A 89 5.98 19.76 15.65
N PHE A 90 6.30 18.52 15.31
CA PHE A 90 7.54 17.84 15.70
C PHE A 90 8.48 17.82 14.50
N THR A 91 9.74 18.18 14.69
CA THR A 91 10.75 18.19 13.63
C THR A 91 12.15 17.99 14.21
N VAL A 92 13.11 17.65 13.36
CA VAL A 92 14.53 17.57 13.74
C VAL A 92 15.25 18.89 13.44
N PRO A 93 16.35 19.23 14.15
CA PRO A 93 17.03 20.51 14.01
C PRO A 93 17.37 20.90 12.56
N GLU A 94 17.72 19.92 11.73
CA GLU A 94 18.10 20.09 10.33
C GLU A 94 16.94 20.61 9.46
N LEU A 95 15.69 20.31 9.84
CA LEU A 95 14.48 20.67 9.10
C LEU A 95 13.80 21.91 9.66
N LEU A 96 14.21 22.39 10.84
CA LEU A 96 13.63 23.56 11.49
C LEU A 96 13.62 24.82 10.60
N PRO A 97 14.68 25.14 9.82
CA PRO A 97 14.65 26.30 8.92
C PRO A 97 13.58 26.20 7.83
N LYS A 98 13.33 24.99 7.30
CA LYS A 98 12.28 24.76 6.29
C LYS A 98 10.90 24.97 6.90
N LEU A 99 10.69 24.45 8.11
CA LEU A 99 9.43 24.61 8.85
C LEU A 99 9.18 26.08 9.21
N ALA A 100 10.21 26.80 9.66
CA ALA A 100 10.13 28.22 9.98
C ALA A 100 9.83 29.09 8.75
N GLN A 101 10.36 28.73 7.58
CA GLN A 101 10.01 29.40 6.33
C GLN A 101 8.56 29.14 5.92
N ALA A 102 8.05 27.95 6.24
CA ALA A 102 6.70 27.55 5.86
C ALA A 102 5.60 28.18 6.74
N ILE A 103 5.94 28.59 7.96
CA ILE A 103 5.01 29.14 8.97
C ILE A 103 5.27 30.64 9.13
N SER A 104 4.43 31.47 8.55
CA SER A 104 4.36 32.90 8.86
C SER A 104 3.58 33.14 10.16
N GLY A 105 4.10 32.72 11.33
CA GLY A 105 3.44 32.87 12.63
C GLY A 105 4.03 32.01 13.76
N ASP A 106 3.83 32.41 15.02
CA ASP A 106 4.55 31.93 16.21
C ASP A 106 4.58 30.40 16.39
N LEU A 107 5.78 29.87 16.68
CA LEU A 107 6.03 28.46 16.97
C LEU A 107 6.60 28.31 18.39
N VAL A 108 6.00 27.43 19.19
CA VAL A 108 6.58 26.94 20.45
C VAL A 108 7.36 25.66 20.14
N SER A 109 8.68 25.69 20.35
CA SER A 109 9.57 24.53 20.23
C SER A 109 9.51 23.69 21.50
N PRO A 110 9.20 22.39 21.44
CA PRO A 110 9.60 21.46 22.49
C PRO A 110 11.10 21.19 22.41
N GLU A 111 11.69 20.85 23.56
CA GLU A 111 13.09 20.47 23.71
C GLU A 111 13.42 19.11 23.08
N GLU A 112 14.72 18.91 22.88
CA GLU A 112 15.41 17.79 22.22
C GLU A 112 14.82 16.41 22.54
N HIS A 113 14.39 15.71 21.48
CA HIS A 113 14.27 14.25 21.49
C HIS A 113 14.87 13.69 20.20
N ASP A 114 15.67 12.63 20.37
CA ASP A 114 16.40 11.92 19.32
C ASP A 114 15.47 11.47 18.18
N GLU A 115 16.06 11.28 16.99
CA GLU A 115 15.41 10.82 15.75
C GLU A 115 14.35 9.73 15.99
N GLU A 116 13.07 10.07 15.85
CA GLU A 116 11.96 9.11 15.89
C GLU A 116 11.19 9.10 14.57
N GLU A 117 11.42 8.06 13.77
CA GLU A 117 10.78 7.85 12.48
C GLU A 117 9.46 7.07 12.61
N GLU A 118 8.54 7.34 11.69
CA GLU A 118 7.16 6.85 11.69
C GLU A 118 7.05 5.32 11.67
N ARG A 119 6.40 4.78 12.70
CA ARG A 119 6.11 3.35 12.83
C ARG A 119 4.64 3.08 12.51
N PHE A 120 4.33 2.82 11.25
CA PHE A 120 3.02 2.27 10.87
C PHE A 120 3.17 0.82 10.38
N GLY A 121 2.48 -0.12 11.04
CA GLY A 121 2.25 -1.47 10.52
C GLY A 121 2.83 -2.65 11.32
N SER A 122 4.01 -2.54 11.94
CA SER A 122 4.70 -3.70 12.56
C SER A 122 4.56 -3.82 14.09
N GLY A 123 4.03 -2.77 14.75
CA GLY A 123 4.00 -2.69 16.22
C GLY A 123 3.12 -3.73 16.93
N THR A 124 2.16 -4.34 16.22
CA THR A 124 1.16 -5.24 16.82
C THR A 124 1.60 -6.71 16.87
N ILE A 125 2.59 -7.11 16.08
CA ILE A 125 3.09 -8.50 16.03
C ILE A 125 4.33 -8.74 16.92
N GLY A 126 4.78 -7.71 17.64
CA GLY A 126 5.93 -7.82 18.57
C GLY A 126 7.29 -7.92 17.88
N SER A 127 7.37 -7.62 16.59
CA SER A 127 8.60 -7.64 15.81
C SER A 127 9.58 -6.52 16.17
N THR A 128 10.87 -6.77 16.00
CA THR A 128 11.89 -5.72 16.00
C THR A 128 11.87 -4.99 14.66
N VAL A 129 11.71 -3.67 14.69
CA VAL A 129 11.79 -2.83 13.50
C VAL A 129 13.16 -2.16 13.49
N VAL A 130 13.92 -2.41 12.44
CA VAL A 130 15.20 -1.72 12.17
C VAL A 130 14.90 -0.65 11.14
N VAL A 131 15.24 0.59 11.47
CA VAL A 131 14.95 1.76 10.65
C VAL A 131 16.27 2.42 10.25
N LEU A 132 16.33 2.92 9.02
CA LEU A 132 17.46 3.67 8.50
C LEU A 132 16.97 5.08 8.16
N SER A 133 17.68 6.10 8.61
CA SER A 133 17.29 7.51 8.43
C SER A 133 17.22 7.95 6.96
N LYS A 134 17.89 7.21 6.07
CA LYS A 134 17.78 7.34 4.63
C LYS A 134 18.05 5.99 3.98
N PHE A 135 17.58 5.82 2.75
CA PHE A 135 17.95 4.66 1.97
C PHE A 135 19.41 4.75 1.53
N ASP A 136 20.19 3.75 1.94
CA ASP A 136 21.48 3.37 1.35
C ASP A 136 21.54 1.83 1.28
N MET A 137 21.94 1.29 0.14
CA MET A 137 21.93 -0.15 -0.10
C MET A 137 22.92 -0.89 0.82
N ASP A 138 24.12 -0.33 1.03
CA ASP A 138 25.15 -0.98 1.84
C ASP A 138 24.78 -0.94 3.33
N GLU A 139 24.21 0.17 3.82
CA GLU A 139 23.70 0.26 5.19
C GLU A 139 22.51 -0.69 5.44
N MET A 140 21.60 -0.81 4.47
CA MET A 140 20.50 -1.78 4.52
C MET A 140 21.00 -3.21 4.62
N LEU A 141 21.94 -3.62 3.77
CA LEU A 141 22.47 -4.98 3.78
C LEU A 141 23.29 -5.27 5.04
N TRP A 142 24.06 -4.29 5.52
CA TRP A 142 24.72 -4.38 6.83
C TRP A 142 23.71 -4.57 7.97
N ALA A 143 22.60 -3.85 7.95
CA ALA A 143 21.56 -3.97 8.96
C ALA A 143 20.89 -5.35 8.92
N VAL A 144 20.64 -5.90 7.72
CA VAL A 144 20.15 -7.27 7.55
C VAL A 144 21.11 -8.27 8.21
N GLU A 145 22.40 -8.16 7.94
CA GLU A 145 23.42 -9.07 8.51
C GLU A 145 23.51 -8.94 10.04
N LYS A 146 23.62 -7.70 10.54
CA LYS A 146 23.84 -7.39 11.95
C LYS A 146 22.65 -7.77 12.82
N TYR A 147 21.45 -7.38 12.40
CA TYR A 147 20.23 -7.57 13.18
C TYR A 147 19.46 -8.84 12.79
N LYS A 148 19.99 -9.61 11.81
CA LYS A 148 19.37 -10.82 11.28
C LYS A 148 17.93 -10.57 10.83
N ALA A 149 17.72 -9.48 10.08
CA ALA A 149 16.41 -9.12 9.57
C ALA A 149 15.83 -10.27 8.73
N THR A 150 14.54 -10.56 8.93
CA THR A 150 13.84 -11.66 8.25
C THR A 150 12.86 -11.18 7.18
N TYR A 151 12.50 -9.91 7.21
CA TYR A 151 11.50 -9.29 6.36
C TYR A 151 11.98 -7.92 5.88
N LEU A 152 11.86 -7.65 4.58
CA LEU A 152 12.17 -6.33 4.00
C LEU A 152 10.99 -5.83 3.14
N PRO A 153 10.35 -4.71 3.51
CA PRO A 153 9.47 -3.99 2.59
C PRO A 153 10.34 -3.16 1.63
N LEU A 154 10.15 -3.34 0.33
CA LEU A 154 10.92 -2.71 -0.75
C LEU A 154 9.99 -2.10 -1.79
N VAL A 155 10.59 -1.27 -2.64
CA VAL A 155 10.01 -0.78 -3.91
C VAL A 155 10.80 -1.36 -5.09
N PRO A 156 10.21 -1.45 -6.30
CA PRO A 156 10.84 -2.14 -7.43
C PRO A 156 12.28 -1.70 -7.75
N PRO A 157 12.65 -0.40 -7.71
CA PRO A 157 14.04 0.02 -7.98
C PRO A 157 15.07 -0.59 -7.02
N ILE A 158 14.72 -0.75 -5.75
CA ILE A 158 15.64 -1.35 -4.75
C ILE A 158 15.78 -2.86 -5.01
N LEU A 159 14.66 -3.53 -5.30
CA LEU A 159 14.64 -4.95 -5.64
C LEU A 159 15.52 -5.23 -6.87
N ILE A 160 15.37 -4.44 -7.94
CA ILE A 160 16.18 -4.54 -9.17
C ILE A 160 17.66 -4.29 -8.85
N GLY A 161 17.96 -3.28 -8.02
CA GLY A 161 19.32 -3.03 -7.54
C GLY A 161 19.94 -4.24 -6.82
N MET A 162 19.14 -4.96 -6.02
CA MET A 162 19.59 -6.19 -5.36
C MET A 162 19.83 -7.33 -6.35
N ILE A 163 18.97 -7.50 -7.37
CA ILE A 163 19.15 -8.52 -8.42
C ILE A 163 20.45 -8.28 -9.18
N ASN A 164 20.65 -7.04 -9.65
CA ASN A 164 21.79 -6.65 -10.48
C ASN A 164 23.13 -6.81 -9.74
N LYS A 165 23.14 -6.61 -8.41
CA LYS A 165 24.34 -6.71 -7.57
C LYS A 165 24.38 -7.98 -6.72
N ALA A 166 23.55 -8.98 -7.01
CA ALA A 166 23.35 -10.12 -6.12
C ALA A 166 24.65 -10.84 -5.73
N ASP A 167 25.57 -11.04 -6.68
CA ASP A 167 26.81 -11.77 -6.42
C ASP A 167 27.79 -10.96 -5.56
N GLU A 168 27.85 -9.64 -5.74
CA GLU A 168 28.60 -8.72 -4.86
C GLU A 168 27.99 -8.67 -3.45
N ILE A 169 26.67 -8.59 -3.36
CA ILE A 169 25.94 -8.58 -2.09
C ILE A 169 26.24 -9.85 -1.29
N LYS A 170 26.10 -11.03 -1.91
CA LYS A 170 26.35 -12.32 -1.27
C LYS A 170 27.82 -12.53 -0.90
N ALA A 171 28.75 -11.86 -1.57
CA ALA A 171 30.18 -11.91 -1.24
C ALA A 171 30.53 -11.00 -0.04
N LYS A 172 29.81 -9.89 0.14
CA LYS A 172 30.09 -8.87 1.15
C LYS A 172 29.28 -9.03 2.44
N TYR A 173 28.06 -9.59 2.37
CA TYR A 173 27.11 -9.63 3.49
C TYR A 173 26.47 -11.01 3.68
N ASP A 174 26.28 -11.43 4.93
CA ASP A 174 25.46 -12.59 5.30
C ASP A 174 23.97 -12.22 5.37
N VAL A 175 23.27 -12.39 4.24
CA VAL A 175 21.83 -12.13 4.10
C VAL A 175 20.93 -13.36 4.33
N ARG A 176 21.47 -14.48 4.85
CA ARG A 176 20.70 -15.75 5.00
C ARG A 176 19.56 -15.68 6.02
N SER A 177 19.52 -14.66 6.87
CA SER A 177 18.39 -14.44 7.78
C SER A 177 17.13 -13.99 7.05
N LEU A 178 17.27 -13.39 5.87
CA LEU A 178 16.16 -12.89 5.08
C LEU A 178 15.29 -14.05 4.61
N ARG A 179 13.98 -13.96 4.87
CA ARG A 179 13.00 -15.00 4.52
C ARG A 179 11.96 -14.48 3.56
N THR A 180 11.62 -13.20 3.67
CA THR A 180 10.54 -12.59 2.89
C THR A 180 10.92 -11.17 2.50
N VAL A 181 10.57 -10.81 1.28
CA VAL A 181 10.57 -9.44 0.79
C VAL A 181 9.14 -9.12 0.37
N LEU A 182 8.59 -8.00 0.82
CA LEU A 182 7.37 -7.45 0.23
C LEU A 182 7.78 -6.34 -0.74
N CYS A 183 7.27 -6.38 -1.96
CA CYS A 183 7.46 -5.33 -2.93
C CYS A 183 6.11 -4.79 -3.39
N GLY A 184 5.97 -3.48 -3.45
CA GLY A 184 4.71 -2.84 -3.81
C GLY A 184 4.88 -1.38 -4.18
N GLY A 185 3.75 -0.72 -4.45
CA GLY A 185 3.71 0.70 -4.83
C GLY A 185 3.92 0.99 -6.31
N ALA A 186 4.39 0.02 -7.10
CA ALA A 186 4.48 0.10 -8.56
C ALA A 186 4.42 -1.30 -9.19
N PRO A 187 4.07 -1.41 -10.49
CA PRO A 187 4.06 -2.68 -11.21
C PRO A 187 5.42 -3.38 -11.18
N MET A 188 5.41 -4.72 -11.19
CA MET A 188 6.61 -5.55 -11.28
C MET A 188 6.54 -6.47 -12.49
N SER A 189 7.62 -6.51 -13.27
CA SER A 189 7.73 -7.44 -14.40
C SER A 189 7.97 -8.88 -13.92
N TRP A 190 7.57 -9.84 -14.76
CA TRP A 190 7.86 -11.25 -14.55
C TRP A 190 9.35 -11.53 -14.38
N ASP A 191 10.20 -10.94 -15.24
CA ASP A 191 11.66 -11.07 -15.19
C ASP A 191 12.26 -10.62 -13.86
N THR A 192 11.66 -9.59 -13.23
CA THR A 192 12.12 -9.10 -11.92
C THR A 192 11.83 -10.12 -10.81
N VAL A 193 10.64 -10.72 -10.81
CA VAL A 193 10.25 -11.73 -9.80
C VAL A 193 11.14 -12.98 -9.94
N GLU A 194 11.26 -13.51 -11.15
CA GLU A 194 12.08 -14.69 -11.41
C GLU A 194 13.56 -14.41 -11.14
N GLY A 195 14.10 -13.29 -11.64
CA GLY A 195 15.48 -12.91 -11.44
C GLY A 195 15.85 -12.80 -9.95
N PHE A 196 14.96 -12.28 -9.12
CA PHE A 196 15.20 -12.27 -7.68
C PHE A 196 15.11 -13.66 -7.06
N ALA A 197 14.12 -14.48 -7.42
CA ALA A 197 13.97 -15.84 -6.92
C ALA A 197 15.19 -16.72 -7.25
N GLU A 198 15.78 -16.55 -8.43
CA GLU A 198 17.02 -17.22 -8.84
C GLU A 198 18.24 -16.72 -8.05
N LYS A 199 18.37 -15.40 -7.85
CA LYS A 199 19.54 -14.79 -7.20
C LYS A 199 19.55 -14.97 -5.68
N PHE A 200 18.38 -15.03 -5.05
CA PHE A 200 18.19 -15.17 -3.60
C PHE A 200 17.30 -16.38 -3.29
N PRO A 201 17.77 -17.61 -3.56
CA PRO A 201 16.98 -18.82 -3.36
C PRO A 201 16.62 -19.00 -1.88
N GLY A 202 15.33 -19.20 -1.61
CA GLY A 202 14.79 -19.37 -0.25
C GLY A 202 14.17 -18.10 0.35
N VAL A 203 14.28 -16.96 -0.34
CA VAL A 203 13.54 -15.73 0.01
C VAL A 203 12.22 -15.68 -0.77
N THR A 204 11.11 -15.50 -0.06
CA THR A 204 9.78 -15.34 -0.67
C THR A 204 9.58 -13.90 -1.07
N ILE A 205 9.27 -13.65 -2.34
CA ILE A 205 8.87 -12.31 -2.81
C ILE A 205 7.35 -12.23 -2.72
N MET A 206 6.83 -11.31 -1.94
CA MET A 206 5.41 -10.99 -1.85
C MET A 206 5.14 -9.70 -2.61
N GLN A 207 3.96 -9.61 -3.21
CA GLN A 207 3.45 -8.40 -3.84
C GLN A 207 2.28 -7.83 -3.04
N GLY A 208 2.12 -6.51 -3.08
CA GLY A 208 1.01 -5.81 -2.44
C GLY A 208 0.54 -4.60 -3.24
N TYR A 209 -0.78 -4.43 -3.30
CA TYR A 209 -1.46 -3.27 -3.85
C TYR A 209 -2.33 -2.61 -2.79
N ALA A 210 -2.17 -1.29 -2.65
CA ALA A 210 -2.96 -0.45 -1.78
C ALA A 210 -2.86 1.01 -2.22
N LEU A 211 -3.73 1.84 -1.66
CA LEU A 211 -3.68 3.30 -1.80
C LEU A 211 -3.61 3.95 -0.41
N THR A 212 -3.24 5.23 -0.39
CA THR A 212 -3.36 6.05 0.83
C THR A 212 -4.81 6.10 1.31
N GLU A 213 -5.75 6.27 0.37
CA GLU A 213 -7.19 6.33 0.60
C GLU A 213 -7.78 5.01 1.13
N SER A 214 -7.06 3.90 1.00
CA SER A 214 -7.45 2.59 1.53
C SER A 214 -6.73 2.20 2.83
N ASN A 215 -5.92 3.11 3.38
CA ASN A 215 -5.10 2.91 4.58
C ASN A 215 -4.23 1.64 4.48
N GLY A 216 -3.62 1.41 3.32
CA GLY A 216 -2.69 0.31 3.10
C GLY A 216 -3.34 -1.07 2.88
N ALA A 217 -4.67 -1.17 2.85
CA ALA A 217 -5.37 -2.41 2.53
C ALA A 217 -5.85 -2.42 1.07
N GLY A 218 -5.78 -3.57 0.42
CA GLY A 218 -6.20 -3.75 -0.97
C GLY A 218 -6.11 -5.21 -1.31
N SER A 219 -4.97 -5.63 -1.87
CA SER A 219 -4.65 -7.03 -2.10
C SER A 219 -3.18 -7.32 -1.86
N SER A 220 -2.86 -8.58 -1.56
CA SER A 220 -1.48 -9.04 -1.43
C SER A 220 -1.35 -10.53 -1.73
N THR A 221 -0.12 -10.97 -2.00
CA THR A 221 0.25 -12.38 -1.94
C THR A 221 0.83 -12.67 -0.55
N ASP A 222 0.27 -13.61 0.19
CA ASP A 222 0.70 -13.92 1.56
C ASP A 222 1.37 -15.28 1.69
N THR A 223 1.40 -16.07 0.61
CA THR A 223 2.02 -17.38 0.58
C THR A 223 2.99 -17.51 -0.59
N MET A 224 3.93 -18.45 -0.48
CA MET A 224 4.86 -18.80 -1.57
C MET A 224 4.11 -19.30 -2.82
N GLU A 225 2.97 -19.95 -2.64
CA GLU A 225 2.14 -20.42 -3.76
C GLU A 225 1.50 -19.24 -4.48
N GLU A 226 0.92 -18.30 -3.73
CA GLU A 226 0.35 -17.07 -4.28
C GLU A 226 1.40 -16.22 -5.00
N SER A 227 2.62 -16.09 -4.44
CA SER A 227 3.69 -15.30 -5.06
C SER A 227 4.17 -15.85 -6.40
N ARG A 228 3.93 -17.14 -6.68
CA ARG A 228 4.28 -17.78 -7.96
C ARG A 228 3.24 -17.53 -9.04
N ARG A 229 2.12 -16.90 -8.72
CA ARG A 229 1.14 -16.45 -9.72
C ARG A 229 1.58 -15.09 -10.25
N TYR A 230 2.38 -15.09 -11.31
CA TYR A 230 3.02 -13.88 -11.80
C TYR A 230 2.02 -12.83 -12.32
N GLY A 231 2.37 -11.54 -12.15
CA GLY A 231 1.56 -10.40 -12.57
C GLY A 231 0.38 -10.06 -11.66
N THR A 232 0.11 -10.87 -10.63
CA THR A 232 -0.97 -10.58 -9.68
C THR A 232 -0.54 -9.58 -8.62
N ALA A 233 -1.47 -8.71 -8.24
CA ALA A 233 -1.43 -7.94 -6.99
C ALA A 233 -1.92 -8.77 -5.78
N GLY A 234 -2.28 -10.03 -6.00
CA GLY A 234 -2.66 -11.00 -4.98
C GLY A 234 -4.16 -11.09 -4.73
N LEU A 235 -4.53 -11.70 -3.59
CA LEU A 235 -5.91 -11.83 -3.15
C LEU A 235 -6.32 -10.61 -2.31
N LEU A 236 -7.60 -10.24 -2.38
CA LEU A 236 -8.15 -9.15 -1.56
C LEU A 236 -7.87 -9.34 -0.07
N SER A 237 -7.41 -8.29 0.60
CA SER A 237 -7.16 -8.29 2.04
C SER A 237 -8.43 -8.64 2.84
N PRO A 238 -8.31 -9.17 4.06
CA PRO A 238 -9.47 -9.52 4.88
C PRO A 238 -10.45 -8.36 5.07
N GLY A 239 -11.75 -8.61 4.86
CA GLY A 239 -12.79 -7.60 5.02
C GLY A 239 -12.86 -6.55 3.89
N ILE A 240 -12.02 -6.68 2.86
CA ILE A 240 -12.13 -5.90 1.62
C ILE A 240 -13.06 -6.62 0.64
N GLU A 241 -13.95 -5.82 0.06
CA GLU A 241 -14.79 -6.16 -1.08
C GLU A 241 -14.30 -5.37 -2.30
N ALA A 242 -14.45 -5.94 -3.49
CA ALA A 242 -14.12 -5.28 -4.74
C ALA A 242 -15.26 -5.37 -5.76
N LYS A 243 -15.36 -4.37 -6.62
CA LYS A 243 -16.12 -4.40 -7.87
C LYS A 243 -15.17 -4.00 -8.99
N VAL A 244 -15.32 -4.64 -10.14
CA VAL A 244 -14.70 -4.17 -11.38
C VAL A 244 -15.80 -3.47 -12.17
N VAL A 245 -15.61 -2.20 -12.53
CA VAL A 245 -16.67 -1.37 -13.12
C VAL A 245 -16.20 -0.83 -14.46
N ASP A 246 -17.01 -1.02 -15.50
CA ASP A 246 -16.75 -0.43 -16.80
C ASP A 246 -16.79 1.11 -16.70
N PRO A 247 -15.68 1.83 -16.99
CA PRO A 247 -15.58 3.27 -16.76
C PRO A 247 -16.47 4.11 -17.69
N GLU A 248 -16.92 3.55 -18.82
CA GLU A 248 -17.77 4.28 -19.78
C GLU A 248 -19.26 4.14 -19.46
N SER A 249 -19.69 2.93 -19.13
CA SER A 249 -21.09 2.57 -18.91
C SER A 249 -21.50 2.54 -17.43
N GLY A 250 -20.52 2.51 -16.51
CA GLY A 250 -20.76 2.37 -15.07
C GLY A 250 -21.28 1.00 -14.64
N LYS A 251 -21.24 0.00 -15.53
CA LYS A 251 -21.73 -1.35 -15.24
C LYS A 251 -20.70 -2.15 -14.47
N ALA A 252 -21.14 -2.83 -13.41
CA ALA A 252 -20.30 -3.81 -12.73
C ALA A 252 -20.08 -5.03 -13.63
N LEU A 253 -18.82 -5.46 -13.71
CA LEU A 253 -18.32 -6.55 -14.52
C LEU A 253 -18.04 -7.78 -13.66
N GLY A 254 -17.96 -8.94 -14.31
CA GLY A 254 -17.67 -10.22 -13.69
C GLY A 254 -16.20 -10.64 -13.79
N VAL A 255 -15.97 -11.90 -13.46
CA VAL A 255 -14.66 -12.56 -13.51
C VAL A 255 -14.00 -12.41 -14.90
N ASN A 256 -12.69 -12.15 -14.92
CA ASN A 256 -11.86 -11.96 -16.12
C ASN A 256 -12.30 -10.82 -17.06
N GLN A 257 -13.08 -9.87 -16.57
CA GLN A 257 -13.46 -8.68 -17.34
C GLN A 257 -12.69 -7.47 -16.82
N THR A 258 -12.10 -6.71 -17.74
CA THR A 258 -11.29 -5.53 -17.39
C THR A 258 -12.16 -4.30 -17.17
N GLY A 259 -11.93 -3.57 -16.08
CA GLY A 259 -12.58 -2.32 -15.75
C GLY A 259 -11.90 -1.61 -14.57
N GLU A 260 -12.46 -0.50 -14.12
CA GLU A 260 -11.96 0.24 -12.95
C GLU A 260 -12.17 -0.57 -11.67
N LEU A 261 -11.12 -0.70 -10.86
CA LEU A 261 -11.20 -1.30 -9.54
C LEU A 261 -11.89 -0.35 -8.57
N TRP A 262 -12.99 -0.80 -7.98
CA TRP A 262 -13.63 -0.14 -6.85
C TRP A 262 -13.51 -1.03 -5.63
N ILE A 263 -13.04 -0.49 -4.50
CA ILE A 263 -12.89 -1.26 -3.25
C ILE A 263 -13.73 -0.69 -2.12
N ARG A 264 -14.18 -1.54 -1.21
CA ARG A 264 -14.96 -1.17 -0.03
C ARG A 264 -14.53 -2.02 1.16
N GLY A 265 -14.47 -1.42 2.34
CA GLY A 265 -14.09 -2.13 3.56
C GLY A 265 -13.86 -1.18 4.74
N PRO A 266 -13.49 -1.73 5.91
CA PRO A 266 -13.35 -0.95 7.14
C PRO A 266 -12.15 0.00 7.15
N THR A 267 -11.22 -0.16 6.22
CA THR A 267 -9.99 0.64 6.11
C THR A 267 -10.11 1.82 5.16
N ILE A 268 -11.20 1.92 4.41
CA ILE A 268 -11.41 3.02 3.46
C ILE A 268 -11.50 4.34 4.23
N MET A 269 -10.82 5.37 3.71
CA MET A 269 -10.78 6.69 4.31
C MET A 269 -12.18 7.26 4.56
N LYS A 270 -12.28 8.20 5.50
CA LYS A 270 -13.52 8.96 5.71
C LYS A 270 -13.81 9.97 4.59
N GLY A 271 -12.78 10.41 3.87
CA GLY A 271 -12.83 11.45 2.86
C GLY A 271 -11.64 12.42 2.96
N TYR A 272 -11.55 13.34 2.01
CA TYR A 272 -10.52 14.39 2.02
C TYR A 272 -10.93 15.54 2.92
N LEU A 273 -10.01 15.99 3.78
CA LEU A 273 -10.24 17.05 4.75
C LEU A 273 -10.62 18.36 4.04
N GLY A 274 -11.82 18.89 4.34
CA GLY A 274 -12.30 20.16 3.79
C GLY A 274 -12.59 20.14 2.29
N ASN A 275 -12.63 18.97 1.64
CA ASN A 275 -12.83 18.85 0.20
C ASN A 275 -13.92 17.80 -0.14
N GLU A 276 -15.18 18.24 -0.02
CA GLU A 276 -16.36 17.41 -0.28
C GLU A 276 -16.47 16.99 -1.75
N GLU A 277 -16.05 17.84 -2.69
CA GLU A 277 -16.08 17.54 -4.13
C GLU A 277 -15.09 16.42 -4.49
N ALA A 278 -13.85 16.50 -4.01
CA ALA A 278 -12.87 15.42 -4.18
C ALA A 278 -13.34 14.13 -3.49
N THR A 279 -14.00 14.26 -2.34
CA THR A 279 -14.55 13.11 -1.61
C THR A 279 -15.67 12.45 -2.41
N ALA A 280 -16.62 13.22 -2.94
CA ALA A 280 -17.76 12.69 -3.71
C ALA A 280 -17.37 12.14 -5.10
N SER A 281 -16.27 12.62 -5.67
CA SER A 281 -15.73 12.06 -6.93
C SER A 281 -14.98 10.74 -6.71
N THR A 282 -14.41 10.54 -5.51
CA THR A 282 -13.58 9.38 -5.14
C THR A 282 -14.36 8.29 -4.40
N LEU A 283 -15.28 8.68 -3.51
CA LEU A 283 -16.16 7.78 -2.76
C LEU A 283 -17.58 7.87 -3.30
N THR A 284 -18.13 6.73 -3.69
CA THR A 284 -19.55 6.64 -4.07
C THR A 284 -20.46 6.74 -2.85
N SER A 285 -21.74 7.04 -3.06
CA SER A 285 -22.76 7.04 -2.01
C SER A 285 -22.96 5.68 -1.32
N GLU A 286 -22.51 4.59 -1.94
CA GLU A 286 -22.54 3.23 -1.38
C GLU A 286 -21.26 2.83 -0.63
N GLY A 287 -20.32 3.77 -0.47
CA GLY A 287 -19.05 3.57 0.25
C GLY A 287 -17.95 2.87 -0.56
N TRP A 288 -18.10 2.74 -1.88
CA TRP A 288 -17.02 2.29 -2.76
C TRP A 288 -16.01 3.39 -3.01
N LEU A 289 -14.72 3.09 -2.79
CA LEU A 289 -13.58 3.87 -3.23
C LEU A 289 -13.26 3.53 -4.69
N ARG A 290 -13.35 4.54 -5.56
CA ARG A 290 -12.89 4.49 -6.95
C ARG A 290 -11.37 4.67 -6.96
N THR A 291 -10.64 3.64 -7.34
CA THR A 291 -9.17 3.66 -7.28
C THR A 291 -8.53 4.43 -8.42
N GLY A 292 -9.23 4.58 -9.55
CA GLY A 292 -8.65 5.10 -10.78
C GLY A 292 -7.77 4.09 -11.53
N ASP A 293 -7.69 2.83 -11.06
CA ASP A 293 -6.82 1.80 -11.63
C ASP A 293 -7.67 0.77 -12.42
N LEU A 294 -7.25 0.45 -13.65
CA LEU A 294 -7.81 -0.63 -14.44
C LEU A 294 -7.27 -1.97 -13.95
N CYS A 295 -8.18 -2.93 -13.79
CA CYS A 295 -7.85 -4.26 -13.34
C CYS A 295 -8.80 -5.32 -13.91
N TYR A 296 -8.47 -6.58 -13.66
CA TYR A 296 -9.45 -7.67 -13.65
C TYR A 296 -9.18 -8.61 -12.46
N ILE A 297 -10.20 -9.39 -12.07
CA ILE A 297 -10.06 -10.45 -11.07
C ILE A 297 -10.39 -11.78 -11.74
N ASP A 298 -9.51 -12.76 -11.59
CA ASP A 298 -9.61 -14.04 -12.29
C ASP A 298 -10.49 -15.08 -11.58
N ASP A 299 -10.61 -16.27 -12.19
CA ASP A 299 -11.43 -17.38 -11.67
C ASP A 299 -10.99 -17.91 -10.29
N ASP A 300 -9.76 -17.59 -9.87
CA ASP A 300 -9.20 -17.98 -8.58
C ASP A 300 -9.22 -16.81 -7.57
N GLY A 301 -9.77 -15.65 -7.96
CA GLY A 301 -9.93 -14.47 -7.12
C GLY A 301 -8.69 -13.57 -7.01
N PHE A 302 -7.71 -13.77 -7.89
CA PHE A 302 -6.48 -12.96 -7.92
C PHE A 302 -6.70 -11.69 -8.71
N LEU A 303 -6.27 -10.56 -8.14
CA LEU A 303 -6.33 -9.24 -8.76
C LEU A 303 -5.13 -9.03 -9.68
N PHE A 304 -5.38 -8.48 -10.86
CA PHE A 304 -4.34 -8.08 -11.82
C PHE A 304 -4.55 -6.63 -12.19
N ILE A 305 -3.56 -5.79 -11.91
CA ILE A 305 -3.56 -4.39 -12.29
C ILE A 305 -3.06 -4.29 -13.73
N VAL A 306 -3.83 -3.61 -14.57
CA VAL A 306 -3.52 -3.40 -15.99
C VAL A 306 -2.79 -2.07 -16.17
N ASP A 307 -3.38 -0.97 -15.72
CA ASP A 307 -2.81 0.37 -15.81
C ASP A 307 -3.62 1.38 -14.97
N ARG A 308 -3.24 2.65 -14.94
CA ARG A 308 -4.06 3.75 -14.42
C ARG A 308 -4.95 4.35 -15.50
N LEU A 309 -6.21 4.62 -15.18
CA LEU A 309 -7.17 5.26 -16.09
C LEU A 309 -6.67 6.59 -16.66
N LYS A 310 -5.95 7.38 -15.85
CA LYS A 310 -5.40 8.68 -16.26
C LYS A 310 -4.16 8.56 -17.16
N GLU A 311 -3.49 7.41 -17.16
CA GLU A 311 -2.23 7.19 -17.87
C GLU A 311 -2.44 6.48 -19.21
N LEU A 312 -3.63 5.91 -19.47
CA LEU A 312 -3.96 5.30 -20.76
C LEU A 312 -3.79 6.27 -21.95
N ILE A 313 -2.95 5.87 -22.90
CA ILE A 313 -2.82 6.54 -24.19
C ILE A 313 -4.04 6.23 -25.05
N LYS A 314 -4.72 7.28 -25.54
CA LYS A 314 -5.85 7.14 -26.48
C LYS A 314 -5.37 7.30 -27.92
N TYR A 315 -5.22 6.19 -28.63
CA TYR A 315 -4.78 6.19 -30.03
C TYR A 315 -5.87 5.65 -30.97
N LYS A 316 -6.45 6.52 -31.81
CA LYS A 316 -7.47 6.14 -32.82
C LYS A 316 -8.66 5.32 -32.28
N GLY A 317 -9.07 5.58 -31.04
CA GLY A 317 -10.15 4.86 -30.37
C GLY A 317 -9.73 3.58 -29.65
N TYR A 318 -8.44 3.23 -29.70
CA TYR A 318 -7.85 2.19 -28.86
C TYR A 318 -7.27 2.81 -27.59
N GLN A 319 -7.38 2.10 -26.48
CA GLN A 319 -6.71 2.42 -25.22
C GLN A 319 -5.43 1.58 -25.17
N VAL A 320 -4.28 2.24 -25.02
CA VAL A 320 -2.96 1.60 -24.93
C VAL A 320 -2.42 1.88 -23.53
N ALA A 321 -2.03 0.81 -22.83
CA ALA A 321 -1.46 0.85 -21.49
C ALA A 321 0.05 1.19 -21.57
N PRO A 322 0.51 2.35 -21.06
CA PRO A 322 1.94 2.62 -20.92
C PRO A 322 2.72 1.49 -20.25
N ALA A 323 2.18 0.90 -19.18
CA ALA A 323 2.87 -0.15 -18.41
C ALA A 323 3.19 -1.40 -19.26
N GLU A 324 2.33 -1.74 -20.23
CA GLU A 324 2.57 -2.84 -21.17
C GLU A 324 3.75 -2.54 -22.10
N LEU A 325 3.83 -1.30 -22.60
CA LEU A 325 4.93 -0.86 -23.46
C LEU A 325 6.25 -0.72 -22.69
N GLU A 326 6.19 -0.23 -21.45
CA GLU A 326 7.35 -0.17 -20.55
C GLU A 326 7.90 -1.56 -20.27
N ALA A 327 7.04 -2.53 -19.92
CA ALA A 327 7.46 -3.91 -19.72
C ALA A 327 8.13 -4.51 -20.96
N LEU A 328 7.60 -4.22 -22.17
CA LEU A 328 8.22 -4.65 -23.43
C LEU A 328 9.59 -4.00 -23.66
N LEU A 329 9.74 -2.70 -23.38
CA LEU A 329 11.00 -1.97 -23.52
C LEU A 329 12.07 -2.48 -22.53
N LEU A 330 11.67 -2.72 -21.28
CA LEU A 330 12.53 -3.25 -20.23
C LEU A 330 12.98 -4.70 -20.50
N GLY A 331 12.32 -5.42 -21.42
CA GLY A 331 12.79 -6.71 -21.92
C GLY A 331 14.00 -6.64 -22.84
N HIS A 332 14.42 -5.44 -23.29
CA HIS A 332 15.57 -5.28 -24.18
C HIS A 332 16.88 -5.13 -23.37
N PRO A 333 17.95 -5.91 -23.66
CA PRO A 333 19.16 -5.95 -22.82
C PRO A 333 19.93 -4.62 -22.74
N ASP A 334 19.75 -3.72 -23.71
CA ASP A 334 20.40 -2.40 -23.75
C ASP A 334 19.56 -1.28 -23.09
N ILE A 335 18.36 -1.56 -22.57
CA ILE A 335 17.48 -0.57 -21.94
C ILE A 335 17.52 -0.73 -20.42
N THR A 336 18.07 0.27 -19.73
CA THR A 336 18.20 0.26 -18.26
C THR A 336 16.92 0.69 -17.54
N ASP A 337 16.15 1.58 -18.15
CA ASP A 337 14.89 2.11 -17.61
C ASP A 337 14.02 2.66 -18.75
N ALA A 338 12.71 2.68 -18.58
CA ALA A 338 11.77 3.15 -19.59
C ALA A 338 10.54 3.80 -18.93
N ALA A 339 10.06 4.88 -19.54
CA ALA A 339 8.79 5.52 -19.20
C ALA A 339 8.04 5.86 -20.49
N VAL A 340 6.76 5.53 -20.53
CA VAL A 340 5.87 5.79 -21.67
C VAL A 340 4.78 6.77 -21.22
N ILE A 341 4.53 7.81 -22.01
CA ILE A 341 3.62 8.91 -21.63
C ILE A 341 2.48 9.11 -22.65
N PRO A 342 1.30 9.60 -22.20
CA PRO A 342 0.12 9.94 -23.04
C PRO A 342 0.36 10.85 -24.24
#